data_AF-A0A1V4WXN5-F1
#
_entry.id   AF-A0A1V4WXN5-F1
#
_cell.length_a   1.000
_cell.length_b   1.000
_cell.length_c   1.000
_cell.angle_alpha   90.00
_cell.angle_beta   90.00
_cell.angle_gamma   90.00
#
_symmetry.space_group_name_H-M   'P 1'
#
loop_
_entity.id
_entity.type
_entity.pdbx_description
1 polymer ?
#
loop_
_entity_poly.entity_id
_entity_poly.type
_entity_poly.pdbx_seq_one_letter_code
_entity_poly.pdbx_strand_id
1 'polypeptide(L)'
;MRPFDTDKAATGSRPHICRLACPALLAVLCLLISVPDAAAQRKPTPASASQPSGELAKLKQEKDEIRAARLKLFQDQSNFHGEYFKPLDRLRKQLDIQQADLYEECSGDKYGKNQQYCTKQMARFNDDVRYFNERLDELKIRFAGQESQFQARSDDLNRKEKDIDRRISSLQGPQR
;
A
#
# COMPACT_ATOMS: atom_id res chain seq x y z
N MET A 1 50.04 -12.66 -4.33
CA MET A 1 49.24 -12.22 -5.48
C MET A 1 48.82 -10.77 -5.25
N ARG A 2 48.85 -9.99 -6.32
CA ARG A 2 48.75 -8.53 -6.42
C ARG A 2 47.58 -7.90 -5.61
N PRO A 3 47.80 -6.79 -4.89
CA PRO A 3 46.78 -5.76 -4.70
C PRO A 3 46.71 -4.91 -5.99
N PHE A 4 45.52 -4.54 -6.42
CA PHE A 4 45.36 -3.55 -7.48
C PHE A 4 44.38 -2.47 -7.04
N ASP A 5 44.91 -1.26 -7.09
CA ASP A 5 44.32 0.04 -6.88
C ASP A 5 43.24 0.40 -7.92
N THR A 6 42.34 1.29 -7.50
CA THR A 6 41.97 2.56 -8.16
C THR A 6 41.33 3.42 -7.05
N ASP A 7 41.93 4.45 -6.46
CA ASP A 7 42.58 5.67 -6.96
C ASP A 7 41.57 6.77 -7.40
N LYS A 8 41.59 7.87 -6.62
CA LYS A 8 41.26 9.30 -6.91
C LYS A 8 39.82 9.86 -6.98
N ALA A 9 39.46 10.56 -5.91
CA ALA A 9 39.23 12.02 -5.75
C ALA A 9 38.74 12.90 -6.93
N ALA A 10 37.67 13.69 -6.67
CA ALA A 10 37.54 15.14 -6.95
C ALA A 10 36.21 15.67 -6.31
N THR A 11 36.20 16.39 -5.19
CA THR A 11 36.20 17.87 -5.04
C THR A 11 35.56 18.71 -6.14
N GLY A 12 34.63 19.58 -5.72
CA GLY A 12 34.12 20.77 -6.44
C GLY A 12 32.92 20.48 -7.33
N SER A 13 31.90 21.33 -7.51
CA SER A 13 31.71 22.74 -7.19
C SER A 13 30.27 23.09 -7.58
N ARG A 14 29.57 23.93 -6.80
CA ARG A 14 28.41 24.68 -7.31
C ARG A 14 28.84 25.50 -8.55
N PRO A 15 27.91 25.75 -9.48
CA PRO A 15 27.87 27.06 -10.11
C PRO A 15 26.55 27.76 -9.78
N HIS A 16 26.66 28.87 -9.05
CA HIS A 16 25.89 30.06 -9.40
C HIS A 16 26.60 30.69 -10.61
N ILE A 17 25.84 31.16 -11.61
CA ILE A 17 26.00 32.48 -12.27
C ILE A 17 24.99 32.61 -13.44
N CYS A 18 24.17 33.65 -13.29
CA CYS A 18 23.64 34.64 -14.25
C CYS A 18 22.84 34.17 -15.48
N ARG A 19 21.57 34.60 -15.60
CA ARG A 19 21.15 35.91 -16.14
C ARG A 19 21.68 36.18 -17.57
N LEU A 20 20.94 35.69 -18.55
CA LEU A 20 20.67 36.33 -19.84
C LEU A 20 19.24 35.91 -20.21
N ALA A 21 18.23 36.75 -19.94
CA ALA A 21 17.67 37.65 -20.95
C ALA A 21 17.32 36.91 -22.25
N CYS A 22 16.05 36.49 -22.36
CA CYS A 22 15.42 36.30 -23.65
C CYS A 22 13.92 36.65 -23.57
N PRO A 23 13.36 37.33 -24.58
CA PRO A 23 12.51 38.52 -24.43
C PRO A 23 11.01 38.19 -24.45
N ALA A 24 10.65 36.92 -24.25
CA ALA A 24 9.31 36.41 -24.51
C ALA A 24 8.26 36.92 -23.50
N LEU A 25 8.68 37.37 -22.31
CA LEU A 25 7.76 37.81 -21.25
C LEU A 25 7.26 39.25 -21.38
N LEU A 26 7.89 40.09 -22.20
CA LEU A 26 7.48 41.49 -22.39
C LEU A 26 6.47 41.67 -23.54
N ALA A 27 6.49 40.78 -24.54
CA ALA A 27 5.53 40.83 -25.67
C ALA A 27 4.10 40.45 -25.25
N VAL A 28 3.94 39.66 -24.19
CA VAL A 28 2.62 39.21 -23.69
C VAL A 28 1.91 40.32 -22.90
N LEU A 29 2.64 41.25 -22.29
CA LEU A 29 2.04 42.33 -21.49
C LEU A 29 1.45 43.47 -22.34
N CYS A 30 1.97 43.70 -23.55
CA CYS A 30 1.49 44.75 -24.45
C CYS A 30 0.19 44.39 -25.20
N LEU A 31 -0.22 43.11 -25.21
CA LEU A 31 -1.48 42.66 -25.82
C LEU A 31 -2.71 42.88 -24.92
N LEU A 32 -2.52 43.36 -23.68
CA LEU A 32 -3.61 43.58 -22.72
C LEU A 32 -4.12 45.03 -22.64
N ILE A 33 -3.60 45.95 -23.47
CA ILE A 33 -4.04 47.36 -23.48
C ILE A 33 -4.33 47.79 -24.92
N SER A 34 -5.49 47.39 -25.44
CA SER A 34 -6.12 48.02 -26.62
C SER A 34 -7.62 47.71 -26.60
N VAL A 35 -8.41 48.69 -26.16
CA VAL A 35 -9.88 48.76 -26.31
C VAL A 35 -10.15 49.68 -27.52
N PRO A 36 -11.18 49.42 -28.34
CA PRO A 36 -12.42 50.22 -28.30
C PRO A 36 -13.68 49.33 -28.45
N ASP A 37 -14.71 49.44 -27.61
CA ASP A 37 -15.82 50.42 -27.54
C ASP A 37 -17.06 50.06 -28.41
N ALA A 38 -18.20 50.08 -27.70
CA ALA A 38 -19.64 50.02 -28.01
C ALA A 38 -20.22 49.37 -29.29
N ALA A 39 -21.21 48.46 -29.11
CA ALA A 39 -22.64 48.73 -29.37
C ALA A 39 -23.60 47.53 -29.16
N ALA A 40 -24.70 47.82 -28.45
CA ALA A 40 -26.09 47.33 -28.63
C ALA A 40 -26.50 45.84 -28.47
N GLN A 41 -27.33 45.63 -27.44
CA GLN A 41 -28.57 44.82 -27.37
C GLN A 41 -28.60 43.40 -27.98
N ARG A 42 -28.73 42.40 -27.09
CA ARG A 42 -29.98 41.65 -26.86
C ARG A 42 -29.77 40.67 -25.70
N LYS A 43 -30.72 40.64 -24.77
CA LYS A 43 -30.83 39.59 -23.73
C LYS A 43 -31.08 38.24 -24.42
N PRO A 44 -30.37 37.17 -24.01
CA PRO A 44 -31.01 35.88 -23.86
C PRO A 44 -30.98 35.46 -22.39
N THR A 45 -32.10 34.88 -21.98
CA THR A 45 -32.39 34.00 -20.83
C THR A 45 -31.17 33.36 -20.12
N PRO A 46 -31.21 33.19 -18.78
CA PRO A 46 -30.14 32.52 -18.05
C PRO A 46 -30.19 31.02 -18.37
N ALA A 47 -29.44 30.59 -19.38
CA ALA A 47 -29.01 29.21 -19.46
C ALA A 47 -27.92 29.03 -18.40
N SER A 48 -28.29 28.40 -17.29
CA SER A 48 -27.37 27.87 -16.30
C SER A 48 -26.41 26.88 -16.98
N ALA A 49 -25.25 27.35 -17.39
CA ALA A 49 -24.17 26.51 -17.90
C ALA A 49 -22.82 27.14 -17.54
N SER A 50 -22.53 27.18 -16.25
CA SER A 50 -21.20 27.52 -15.76
C SER A 50 -20.84 26.64 -14.56
N GLN A 51 -20.51 25.36 -14.78
CA GLN A 51 -19.70 24.64 -13.79
C GLN A 51 -18.86 23.43 -14.27
N PRO A 52 -18.23 23.42 -15.46
CA PRO A 52 -17.24 22.37 -15.77
C PRO A 52 -15.96 22.43 -14.91
N SER A 53 -15.57 23.62 -14.41
CA SER A 53 -14.35 23.76 -13.59
C SER A 53 -14.50 23.24 -12.16
N GLY A 54 -15.68 23.43 -11.55
CA GLY A 54 -15.97 22.96 -10.19
C GLY A 54 -16.14 21.46 -10.10
N GLU A 55 -16.79 20.85 -11.09
CA GLU A 55 -16.99 19.39 -11.15
C GLU A 55 -15.67 18.66 -11.43
N LEU A 56 -14.84 19.16 -12.34
CA LEU A 56 -13.52 18.58 -12.60
C LEU A 56 -12.60 18.66 -11.38
N ALA A 57 -12.66 19.75 -10.61
CA ALA A 57 -11.90 19.88 -9.36
C ALA A 57 -12.35 18.87 -8.30
N LYS A 58 -13.67 18.66 -8.16
CA LYS A 58 -14.23 17.62 -7.26
C LYS A 58 -13.79 16.22 -7.65
N LEU A 59 -13.86 15.87 -8.93
CA LEU A 59 -13.43 14.56 -9.43
C LEU A 59 -11.93 14.31 -9.23
N LYS A 60 -11.10 15.35 -9.35
CA LYS A 60 -9.66 15.26 -9.02
C LYS A 60 -9.44 15.02 -7.53
N GLN A 61 -10.19 15.72 -6.67
CA GLN A 61 -10.14 15.49 -5.23
C GLN A 61 -10.55 14.05 -4.87
N GLU A 62 -11.66 13.54 -5.43
CA GLU A 62 -12.11 12.16 -5.22
C GLU A 62 -11.03 11.14 -5.66
N LYS A 63 -10.27 11.42 -6.71
CA LYS A 63 -9.16 10.57 -7.16
C LYS A 63 -8.01 10.54 -6.15
N ASP A 64 -7.70 11.68 -5.54
CA ASP A 64 -6.69 11.74 -4.48
C ASP A 64 -7.16 11.02 -3.20
N GLU A 65 -8.45 11.08 -2.88
CA GLU A 65 -9.06 10.30 -1.80
C GLU A 65 -8.96 8.79 -2.07
N ILE A 66 -9.18 8.34 -3.31
CA ILE A 66 -8.95 6.93 -3.70
C ILE A 66 -7.49 6.53 -3.52
N ARG A 67 -6.53 7.38 -3.89
CA ARG A 67 -5.10 7.10 -3.68
C ARG A 67 -4.78 6.95 -2.20
N ALA A 68 -5.30 7.84 -1.35
CA ALA A 68 -5.14 7.75 0.09
C ALA A 68 -5.76 6.47 0.66
N ALA A 69 -6.97 6.11 0.21
CA ALA A 69 -7.64 4.88 0.60
C ALA A 69 -6.86 3.63 0.16
N ARG A 70 -6.25 3.63 -1.03
CA ARG A 70 -5.44 2.51 -1.55
C ARG A 70 -4.13 2.37 -0.75
N LEU A 71 -3.49 3.47 -0.38
CA LEU A 71 -2.32 3.46 0.50
C LEU A 71 -2.67 2.87 1.87
N LYS A 72 -3.79 3.31 2.46
CA LYS A 72 -4.27 2.77 3.74
C LYS A 72 -4.57 1.27 3.63
N LEU A 73 -5.24 0.83 2.57
CA LEU A 73 -5.54 -0.59 2.34
C LEU A 73 -4.27 -1.43 2.27
N PHE A 74 -3.22 -0.94 1.60
CA PHE A 74 -1.92 -1.61 1.55
C PHE A 74 -1.24 -1.69 2.92
N GLN A 75 -1.28 -0.61 3.71
CA GLN A 75 -0.75 -0.60 5.07
C GLN A 75 -1.51 -1.59 5.98
N ASP A 76 -2.84 -1.59 5.91
CA ASP A 76 -3.69 -2.51 6.67
C ASP A 76 -3.39 -3.97 6.30
N GLN A 77 -3.21 -4.27 5.00
CA GLN A 77 -2.83 -5.60 4.53
C GLN A 77 -1.44 -6.01 5.05
N SER A 78 -0.45 -5.12 4.97
CA SER A 78 0.90 -5.38 5.48
C SER A 78 0.91 -5.64 6.99
N ASN A 79 0.17 -4.83 7.76
CA ASN A 79 0.05 -5.00 9.21
C ASN A 79 -0.64 -6.32 9.55
N PHE A 80 -1.70 -6.66 8.81
CA PHE A 80 -2.41 -7.91 8.97
C PHE A 80 -1.44 -9.09 8.89
N HIS A 81 -0.70 -9.27 7.78
CA HIS A 81 0.25 -10.39 7.65
C HIS A 81 1.25 -10.51 8.81
N GLY A 82 1.78 -9.37 9.29
CA GLY A 82 2.78 -9.34 10.35
C GLY A 82 2.26 -9.67 11.76
N GLU A 83 0.99 -9.38 12.06
CA GLU A 83 0.37 -9.72 13.34
C GLU A 83 -0.24 -11.12 13.34
N TYR A 84 -0.60 -11.60 12.16
CA TYR A 84 -1.40 -12.80 11.98
C TYR A 84 -0.71 -14.10 12.41
N PHE A 85 0.57 -14.27 12.06
CA PHE A 85 1.29 -15.52 12.28
C PHE A 85 2.08 -15.56 13.60
N LYS A 86 2.32 -14.40 14.23
CA LYS A 86 3.13 -14.32 15.48
C LYS A 86 2.63 -15.23 16.62
N PRO A 87 1.30 -15.35 16.89
CA PRO A 87 0.83 -16.25 17.95
C PRO A 87 1.07 -17.73 17.62
N LEU A 88 0.90 -18.13 16.36
CA LEU A 88 1.18 -19.51 15.92
C LEU A 88 2.67 -19.82 15.98
N ASP A 89 3.53 -18.90 15.55
CA ASP A 89 4.98 -19.08 15.63
C ASP A 89 5.45 -19.33 17.06
N ARG A 90 4.82 -18.68 18.05
CA ARG A 90 5.11 -18.92 19.47
C ARG A 90 4.72 -20.33 19.90
N LEU A 91 3.50 -20.76 19.56
CA LEU A 91 3.02 -22.12 19.89
C LEU A 91 3.87 -23.19 19.19
N ARG A 92 4.24 -22.95 17.92
CA ARG A 92 5.10 -23.85 17.17
C ARG A 92 6.45 -24.04 17.85
N LYS A 93 7.09 -22.95 18.27
CA LYS A 93 8.36 -23.01 19.02
C LYS A 93 8.23 -23.75 20.35
N GLN A 94 7.11 -23.58 21.05
CA GLN A 94 6.85 -24.33 22.28
C GLN A 94 6.75 -25.83 22.02
N LEU A 95 6.03 -26.24 20.96
CA LEU A 95 5.96 -27.64 20.56
C LEU A 95 7.34 -28.19 20.16
N ASP A 96 8.14 -27.43 19.41
CA ASP A 96 9.49 -27.86 19.02
C ASP A 96 10.39 -28.10 20.25
N ILE A 97 10.29 -27.24 21.28
CA ILE A 97 11.01 -27.42 22.56
C ILE A 97 10.50 -28.65 23.31
N GLN A 98 9.17 -28.77 23.49
CA GLN A 98 8.57 -29.94 24.17
C GLN A 98 8.95 -31.25 23.48
N GLN A 99 9.00 -31.27 22.15
CA GLN A 99 9.40 -32.43 21.38
C GLN A 99 10.87 -32.80 21.64
N ALA A 100 11.75 -31.80 21.68
CA ALA A 100 13.18 -32.01 21.96
C ALA A 100 13.40 -32.53 23.39
N ASP A 101 12.75 -31.93 24.39
CA ASP A 101 12.83 -32.33 25.80
C ASP A 101 12.33 -33.79 25.96
N LEU A 102 11.17 -34.10 25.37
CA LEU A 102 10.59 -35.44 25.42
C LEU A 102 11.49 -36.48 24.74
N TYR A 103 12.12 -36.12 23.63
CA TYR A 103 13.06 -37.00 22.94
C TYR A 103 14.28 -37.27 23.83
N GLU A 104 14.87 -36.25 24.46
CA GLU A 104 16.02 -36.44 25.35
C GLU A 104 15.68 -37.33 26.56
N GLU A 105 14.53 -37.09 27.19
CA GLU A 105 14.11 -37.82 28.40
C GLU A 105 13.67 -39.27 28.12
N CYS A 106 13.05 -39.52 26.97
CA CYS A 106 12.39 -40.80 26.69
C CYS A 106 13.11 -41.70 25.67
N SER A 107 14.03 -41.14 24.88
CA SER A 107 14.83 -41.90 23.92
C SER A 107 16.32 -41.93 24.24
N GLY A 108 16.82 -41.01 25.07
CA GLY A 108 18.22 -40.92 25.46
C GLY A 108 18.68 -42.04 26.39
N ASP A 109 19.98 -42.36 26.32
CA ASP A 109 20.64 -43.34 27.20
C ASP A 109 20.98 -42.77 28.59
N LYS A 110 20.72 -41.47 28.82
CA LYS A 110 21.19 -40.71 30.00
C LYS A 110 20.32 -40.86 31.25
N TYR A 111 19.05 -41.23 31.11
CA TYR A 111 18.11 -41.31 32.24
C TYR A 111 17.43 -42.68 32.30
N GLY A 112 17.25 -43.22 33.51
CA GLY A 112 16.48 -44.44 33.71
C GLY A 112 15.08 -44.25 33.14
N LYS A 113 14.77 -44.95 32.04
CA LYS A 113 13.55 -44.75 31.25
C LYS A 113 12.32 -45.03 32.11
N ASN A 114 11.65 -43.98 32.59
CA ASN A 114 10.35 -44.13 33.23
C ASN A 114 9.26 -44.24 32.15
N GLN A 115 8.96 -45.47 31.74
CA GLN A 115 8.00 -45.77 30.68
C GLN A 115 6.62 -45.11 30.92
N GLN A 116 6.15 -45.07 32.16
CA GLN A 116 4.85 -44.47 32.49
C GLN A 116 4.88 -42.95 32.35
N TYR A 117 5.98 -42.31 32.75
CA TYR A 117 6.19 -40.88 32.53
C TYR A 117 6.20 -40.56 31.03
N CYS A 118 7.00 -41.28 30.25
CA CYS A 118 7.11 -41.07 28.81
C CYS A 118 5.78 -41.25 28.08
N THR A 119 5.00 -42.26 28.45
CA THR A 119 3.67 -42.49 27.88
C THR A 119 2.73 -41.31 28.17
N LYS A 120 2.74 -40.80 29.41
CA LYS A 120 1.90 -39.66 29.81
C LYS A 120 2.31 -38.37 29.10
N GLN A 121 3.60 -38.09 29.01
CA GLN A 121 4.11 -36.87 28.41
C GLN A 121 3.93 -36.87 26.89
N MET A 122 4.10 -38.03 26.24
CA MET A 122 3.77 -38.19 24.82
C MET A 122 2.27 -37.95 24.54
N ALA A 123 1.39 -38.45 25.41
CA ALA A 123 -0.05 -38.18 25.29
C ALA A 123 -0.36 -36.67 25.40
N ARG A 124 0.24 -35.98 26.37
CA ARG A 124 0.10 -34.52 26.53
C ARG A 124 0.63 -33.75 25.33
N PHE A 125 1.81 -34.13 24.82
CA PHE A 125 2.38 -33.53 23.61
C PHE A 125 1.45 -33.70 22.41
N ASN A 126 0.86 -34.88 22.23
CA ASN A 126 -0.11 -35.12 21.15
C ASN A 126 -1.38 -34.27 21.30
N ASP A 127 -1.86 -34.04 22.52
CA ASP A 127 -2.97 -33.13 22.79
C ASP A 127 -2.61 -31.68 22.44
N ASP A 128 -1.41 -31.23 22.81
CA ASP A 128 -0.91 -29.88 22.47
C ASP A 128 -0.73 -29.70 20.95
N VAL A 129 -0.25 -30.73 20.24
CA VAL A 129 -0.17 -30.75 18.77
C VAL A 129 -1.56 -30.67 18.14
N ARG A 130 -2.54 -31.41 18.68
CA ARG A 130 -3.94 -31.33 18.21
C ARG A 130 -4.49 -29.90 18.39
N TYR A 131 -4.30 -29.32 19.57
CA TYR A 131 -4.72 -27.94 19.86
C TYR A 131 -4.07 -26.93 18.90
N PHE A 132 -2.77 -27.08 18.62
CA PHE A 132 -2.08 -26.24 17.64
C PHE A 132 -2.69 -26.36 16.24
N ASN A 133 -2.97 -27.58 15.78
CA ASN A 133 -3.56 -27.82 14.46
C ASN A 133 -4.96 -27.20 14.34
N GLU A 134 -5.80 -27.34 15.37
CA GLU A 134 -7.12 -26.70 15.43
C GLU A 134 -7.01 -25.17 15.30
N ARG A 135 -6.08 -24.56 16.04
CA ARG A 135 -5.81 -23.11 15.96
C ARG A 135 -5.24 -22.70 14.61
N LEU A 136 -4.38 -23.52 14.01
CA LEU A 136 -3.85 -23.28 12.68
C LEU A 136 -4.98 -23.25 11.63
N ASP A 137 -5.94 -24.17 11.72
CA ASP A 137 -7.04 -24.24 10.77
C ASP A 137 -8.05 -23.10 10.94
N GLU A 138 -8.41 -22.76 12.19
CA GLU A 138 -9.19 -21.54 12.47
C GLU A 138 -8.51 -20.29 11.91
N LEU A 139 -7.17 -20.24 12.04
CA LEU A 139 -6.38 -19.14 11.52
C LEU A 139 -6.37 -19.14 9.98
N LYS A 140 -6.24 -20.28 9.30
CA LYS A 140 -6.35 -20.32 7.82
C LYS A 140 -7.70 -19.80 7.33
N ILE A 141 -8.79 -20.16 8.01
CA ILE A 141 -10.15 -19.71 7.65
C ILE A 141 -10.28 -18.19 7.78
N ARG A 142 -9.87 -17.64 8.93
CA ARG A 142 -9.90 -16.19 9.15
C ARG A 142 -9.01 -15.43 8.16
N PHE A 143 -7.91 -16.04 7.71
CA PHE A 143 -6.97 -15.44 6.76
C PHE A 143 -7.61 -15.30 5.40
N ALA A 144 -8.16 -16.39 4.88
CA ALA A 144 -8.88 -16.40 3.61
C ALA A 144 -10.03 -15.39 3.62
N GLY A 145 -10.75 -15.28 4.75
CA GLY A 145 -11.81 -14.28 4.93
C GLY A 145 -11.30 -12.84 4.84
N GLN A 146 -10.18 -12.52 5.50
CA GLN A 146 -9.58 -11.18 5.46
C GLN A 146 -8.96 -10.85 4.10
N GLU A 147 -8.26 -11.81 3.49
CA GLU A 147 -7.73 -11.67 2.12
C GLU A 147 -8.85 -11.36 1.12
N SER A 148 -9.98 -12.07 1.21
CA SER A 148 -11.16 -11.78 0.41
C SER A 148 -11.72 -10.37 0.67
N GLN A 149 -11.69 -9.87 1.91
CA GLN A 149 -12.12 -8.50 2.22
C GLN A 149 -11.18 -7.45 1.63
N PHE A 150 -9.86 -7.66 1.71
CA PHE A 150 -8.87 -6.78 1.08
C PHE A 150 -9.07 -6.74 -0.44
N GLN A 151 -9.26 -7.90 -1.07
CA GLN A 151 -9.52 -7.99 -2.49
C GLN A 151 -10.81 -7.24 -2.88
N ALA A 152 -11.91 -7.45 -2.14
CA ALA A 152 -13.17 -6.76 -2.41
C ALA A 152 -13.05 -5.23 -2.29
N ARG A 153 -12.32 -4.73 -1.28
CA ARG A 153 -12.07 -3.29 -1.12
C ARG A 153 -11.20 -2.74 -2.26
N SER A 154 -10.17 -3.49 -2.67
CA SER A 154 -9.32 -3.13 -3.80
C SER A 154 -10.14 -3.02 -5.10
N ASP A 155 -11.01 -3.99 -5.34
CA ASP A 155 -11.88 -4.01 -6.51
C ASP A 155 -12.90 -2.88 -6.52
N ASP A 156 -13.46 -2.51 -5.36
CA ASP A 156 -14.35 -1.35 -5.22
C ASP A 156 -13.60 -0.04 -5.54
N LEU A 157 -12.40 0.16 -5.01
CA LEU A 157 -11.56 1.31 -5.33
C LEU A 157 -11.23 1.37 -6.83
N ASN A 158 -10.92 0.23 -7.45
CA ASN A 158 -10.66 0.14 -8.88
C ASN A 158 -11.90 0.52 -9.72
N ARG A 159 -13.10 0.12 -9.28
CA ARG A 159 -14.36 0.49 -9.96
C ARG A 159 -14.62 1.99 -9.84
N LYS A 160 -14.46 2.56 -8.64
CA LYS A 160 -14.62 4.00 -8.39
C LYS A 160 -13.65 4.84 -9.21
N GLU A 161 -12.37 4.44 -9.26
CA GLU A 161 -11.36 5.14 -10.06
C GLU A 161 -11.73 5.13 -11.55
N LYS A 162 -12.15 3.98 -12.08
CA LYS A 162 -12.61 3.86 -13.47
C LYS A 162 -13.84 4.74 -13.76
N ASP A 163 -14.77 4.85 -12.83
CA ASP A 163 -15.95 5.71 -12.99
C ASP A 163 -15.55 7.19 -13.01
N ILE A 164 -14.68 7.61 -12.10
CA ILE A 164 -14.14 8.97 -12.07
C ILE A 164 -13.37 9.29 -13.35
N ASP A 165 -12.52 8.38 -13.82
CA ASP A 165 -11.76 8.58 -15.06
C ASP A 165 -12.67 8.73 -16.29
N ARG A 166 -13.78 7.98 -16.33
CA ARG A 166 -14.82 8.14 -17.37
C ARG A 166 -15.48 9.51 -17.30
N ARG A 167 -15.86 9.97 -16.11
CA ARG A 167 -16.46 11.30 -15.91
C ARG A 167 -15.50 12.42 -16.28
N ILE A 168 -14.23 12.33 -15.86
CA ILE A 168 -13.17 13.28 -16.25
C ILE A 168 -13.03 13.34 -17.77
N SER A 169 -12.97 12.17 -18.44
CA SER A 169 -12.86 12.10 -19.89
C SER A 169 -14.05 12.77 -20.59
N SER A 170 -15.27 12.57 -20.07
CA SER A 170 -16.47 13.21 -20.61
C SER A 170 -16.48 14.73 -20.45
N LEU A 171 -15.90 15.26 -19.36
CA LEU A 171 -15.82 16.70 -19.09
C LEU A 171 -14.68 17.40 -19.83
N GLN A 172 -13.60 16.69 -20.13
CA GLN A 172 -12.45 17.26 -20.87
C GLN A 172 -12.68 17.28 -22.38
N GLY A 173 -13.64 16.50 -22.89
CA GLY A 173 -13.93 16.38 -24.33
C GLY A 173 -12.74 15.82 -25.13
N PRO A 174 -12.89 15.63 -26.45
CA PRO A 174 -11.75 15.30 -27.30
C PRO A 174 -10.76 16.47 -27.27
N GLN A 175 -9.56 16.27 -26.70
CA GLN A 175 -8.45 17.20 -26.87
C GLN A 175 -8.10 17.23 -28.36
N ARG A 176 -8.43 18.35 -29.03
CA ARG A 176 -7.93 18.67 -30.37
C ARG A 176 -6.54 19.24 -30.29
#